data_AF-A0A5E7RAB5-F1
#
_entry.id   AF-A0A5E7RAB5-F1
#
_cell.length_a   1.000
_cell.length_b   1.000
_cell.length_c   1.000
_cell.angle_alpha   90.00
_cell.angle_beta   90.00
_cell.angle_gamma   90.00
#
_symmetry.space_group_name_H-M   'P 1'
#
loop_
_entity.id
_entity.type
_entity.pdbx_description
1 polymer ?
#
loop_
_entity_poly.entity_id
_entity_poly.type
_entity_poly.pdbx_seq_one_letter_code
_entity_poly.pdbx_strand_id
1 'polypeptide(L)'
;MSGIGSRLRQERERLGLSQKVFGEIGGVEANAQGKYESGGRAPKADYLSRVAKRGVDVLYVLTGVTTPIQLENLSHIEEKVLGDYRAMFEEDQAAIRRLTSSLAEHSAAQNGKTKSQPQDS
;
A
#
# COMPACT_ATOMS: atom_id res chain seq x y z
N MET A 1 15.54 -15.16 1.30
CA MET A 1 15.79 -14.69 -0.09
C MET A 1 15.36 -13.24 -0.17
N SER A 2 16.28 -12.34 -0.53
CA SER A 2 16.04 -10.90 -0.71
C SER A 2 16.19 -10.59 -2.19
N GLY A 3 15.24 -9.88 -2.79
CA GLY A 3 15.33 -9.43 -4.17
C GLY A 3 14.00 -9.03 -4.78
N ILE A 4 14.04 -8.65 -6.07
CA ILE A 4 12.86 -8.24 -6.83
C ILE A 4 11.79 -9.34 -6.83
N GLY A 5 12.20 -10.61 -6.99
CA GLY A 5 11.27 -11.75 -7.02
C GLY A 5 10.47 -11.93 -5.73
N SER A 6 11.12 -11.82 -4.57
CA SER A 6 10.45 -11.94 -3.27
C SER A 6 9.47 -10.80 -3.04
N ARG A 7 9.80 -9.57 -3.45
CA ARG A 7 8.90 -8.42 -3.32
C ARG A 7 7.73 -8.47 -4.29
N LEU A 8 7.96 -8.98 -5.51
CA LEU A 8 6.90 -9.24 -6.48
C LEU A 8 5.89 -10.28 -5.95
N ARG A 9 6.39 -11.33 -5.28
CA ARG A 9 5.56 -12.30 -4.59
C ARG A 9 4.73 -11.67 -3.47
N GLN A 10 5.34 -10.83 -2.65
CA GLN A 10 4.64 -10.13 -1.56
C GLN A 10 3.51 -9.25 -2.10
N GLU A 11 3.74 -8.51 -3.18
CA GLU A 11 2.70 -7.70 -3.81
C GLU A 11 1.56 -8.56 -4.40
N ARG A 12 1.89 -9.70 -5.02
CA ARG A 12 0.86 -10.65 -5.47
C ARG A 12 0.01 -11.14 -4.30
N GLU A 13 0.64 -11.55 -3.21
CA GLU A 13 -0.02 -12.07 -2.01
C GLU A 13 -0.86 -10.99 -1.32
N ARG A 14 -0.38 -9.74 -1.26
CA ARG A 14 -1.13 -8.58 -0.77
C ARG A 14 -2.42 -8.34 -1.56
N LEU A 15 -2.38 -8.57 -2.88
CA LEU A 15 -3.54 -8.48 -3.75
C LEU A 15 -4.45 -9.73 -3.72
N GLY A 16 -4.08 -10.78 -2.97
CA GLY A 16 -4.84 -12.01 -2.87
C GLY A 16 -4.87 -12.85 -4.16
N LEU A 17 -3.87 -12.69 -5.03
CA LEU A 17 -3.86 -13.30 -6.36
C LEU A 17 -3.05 -14.61 -6.41
N SER A 18 -3.51 -15.57 -7.21
CA SER A 18 -2.73 -16.76 -7.54
C SER A 18 -1.63 -16.44 -8.56
N GLN A 19 -0.57 -17.25 -8.63
CA GLN A 19 0.49 -17.06 -9.62
C GLN A 19 -0.02 -17.12 -11.07
N LYS A 20 -1.03 -17.95 -11.33
CA LYS A 20 -1.67 -18.05 -12.65
C LYS A 20 -2.32 -16.73 -13.04
N VAL A 21 -3.24 -16.23 -12.21
CA VAL A 21 -3.97 -14.98 -12.46
C VAL A 21 -3.00 -13.80 -12.55
N PHE A 22 -1.99 -13.76 -11.70
CA PHE A 22 -1.01 -12.68 -11.69
C PHE A 22 -0.08 -12.72 -12.92
N GLY A 23 0.32 -13.91 -13.37
CA GLY A 23 1.01 -14.10 -14.65
C GLY A 23 0.17 -13.60 -15.82
N GLU A 24 -1.11 -13.98 -15.89
CA GLU A 24 -2.04 -13.55 -16.95
C GLU A 24 -2.15 -12.02 -17.02
N ILE A 25 -2.29 -11.34 -15.87
CA ILE A 25 -2.27 -9.86 -15.80
C ILE A 25 -0.97 -9.30 -16.39
N GLY A 26 0.16 -9.91 -16.03
CA GLY A 26 1.48 -9.56 -16.54
C GLY A 26 1.73 -9.96 -17.99
N GLY A 27 0.80 -10.66 -18.65
CA GLY A 27 0.95 -11.17 -20.02
C GLY A 27 1.92 -12.34 -20.13
N VAL A 28 2.06 -13.15 -19.09
CA VAL A 28 2.97 -14.30 -19.03
C VAL A 28 2.29 -15.55 -18.45
N GLU A 29 2.84 -16.71 -18.75
CA GLU A 29 2.37 -17.99 -18.17
C GLU A 29 2.70 -18.12 -16.67
N ALA A 30 1.94 -18.95 -15.95
CA ALA A 30 2.15 -19.21 -14.52
C ALA A 30 3.58 -19.71 -14.19
N ASN A 31 4.19 -20.50 -15.08
CA ASN A 31 5.58 -20.95 -14.93
C ASN A 31 6.56 -19.76 -14.97
N ALA A 32 6.34 -18.81 -15.87
CA ALA A 32 7.17 -17.60 -15.93
C ALA A 32 7.00 -16.77 -14.66
N GLN A 33 5.78 -16.65 -14.12
CA GLN A 33 5.53 -16.01 -12.83
C GLN A 33 6.33 -16.67 -11.71
N GLY A 34 6.30 -18.01 -11.62
CA GLY A 34 7.08 -18.76 -10.64
C GLY A 34 8.59 -18.51 -10.74
N LYS A 35 9.13 -18.42 -11.97
CA LYS A 35 10.54 -18.08 -12.21
C LYS A 35 10.89 -16.64 -11.80
N TYR A 36 9.97 -15.70 -11.93
CA TYR A 36 10.16 -14.34 -11.43
C TYR A 36 10.21 -14.32 -9.90
N GLU A 37 9.26 -14.96 -9.24
CA GLU A 37 9.15 -14.95 -7.78
C GLU A 37 10.29 -15.70 -7.08
N SER A 38 10.84 -16.75 -7.71
CA SER A 38 12.01 -17.47 -7.20
C SER A 38 13.35 -16.80 -7.50
N GLY A 39 13.36 -15.74 -8.32
CA GLY A 39 14.58 -15.06 -8.76
C GLY A 39 15.33 -15.77 -9.90
N GLY A 40 14.79 -16.86 -10.45
CA GLY A 40 15.39 -17.56 -11.59
C GLY A 40 15.35 -16.76 -12.91
N ARG A 41 14.52 -15.71 -12.98
CA ARG A 41 14.45 -14.77 -14.10
C ARG A 41 14.00 -13.40 -13.61
N ALA A 42 14.50 -12.31 -14.20
CA ALA A 42 13.98 -10.97 -13.92
C ALA A 42 12.70 -10.68 -14.72
N PRO A 43 11.67 -10.05 -14.11
CA PRO A 43 10.51 -9.55 -14.85
C PRO A 43 10.91 -8.42 -15.80
N LYS A 44 10.25 -8.33 -16.96
CA LYS A 44 10.48 -7.25 -17.92
C LYS A 44 9.71 -5.99 -17.53
N ALA A 45 10.15 -4.82 -18.02
CA ALA A 45 9.46 -3.55 -17.79
C ALA A 45 7.99 -3.57 -18.22
N ASP A 46 7.66 -4.17 -19.38
CA ASP A 46 6.27 -4.27 -19.84
C ASP A 46 5.38 -5.11 -18.91
N TYR A 47 5.94 -6.17 -18.32
CA TYR A 47 5.25 -6.96 -17.30
C TYR A 47 4.97 -6.08 -16.07
N LEU A 48 5.98 -5.34 -15.59
CA LEU A 48 5.83 -4.44 -14.43
C LEU A 48 4.79 -3.35 -14.68
N SER A 49 4.79 -2.76 -15.88
CA SER A 49 3.80 -1.76 -16.30
C SER A 49 2.37 -2.31 -16.28
N ARG A 50 2.17 -3.56 -16.72
CA ARG A 50 0.84 -4.21 -16.70
C ARG A 50 0.36 -4.47 -15.28
N VAL A 51 1.19 -5.04 -14.42
CA VAL A 51 0.79 -5.35 -13.04
C VAL A 51 0.63 -4.08 -12.19
N ALA A 52 1.36 -3.00 -12.50
CA ALA A 52 1.17 -1.69 -11.86
C ALA A 52 -0.28 -1.20 -11.98
N LYS A 53 -0.89 -1.35 -13.17
CA LYS A 53 -2.30 -0.98 -13.41
C LYS A 53 -3.28 -1.78 -12.56
N ARG A 54 -2.87 -2.92 -12.00
CA ARG A 54 -3.68 -3.74 -11.10
C ARG A 54 -3.44 -3.42 -9.62
N GLY A 55 -2.62 -2.41 -9.32
CA GLY A 55 -2.35 -1.93 -7.97
C GLY A 55 -1.08 -2.51 -7.35
N VAL A 56 -0.17 -3.10 -8.14
CA VAL A 56 1.17 -3.48 -7.66
C VAL A 56 2.02 -2.23 -7.47
N ASP A 57 2.65 -2.13 -6.31
CA ASP A 57 3.65 -1.13 -6.00
C ASP A 57 4.98 -1.47 -6.69
N VAL A 58 5.15 -0.98 -7.92
CA VAL A 58 6.35 -1.26 -8.72
C VAL A 58 7.60 -0.62 -8.10
N LEU A 59 7.48 0.53 -7.42
CA LEU A 59 8.62 1.13 -6.73
C LEU A 59 9.11 0.21 -5.62
N TYR A 60 8.19 -0.36 -4.83
CA TYR A 60 8.50 -1.35 -3.82
C TYR A 60 9.16 -2.58 -4.44
N VAL A 61 8.59 -3.13 -5.51
CA VAL A 61 9.15 -4.30 -6.19
C VAL A 61 10.60 -4.03 -6.63
N LEU A 62 10.89 -2.87 -7.19
CA LEU A 62 12.22 -2.53 -7.70
C LEU A 62 13.21 -2.19 -6.59
N THR A 63 12.82 -1.36 -5.64
CA THR A 63 13.75 -0.70 -4.70
C THR A 63 13.66 -1.25 -3.27
N GLY A 64 12.56 -1.90 -2.90
CA GLY A 64 12.24 -2.25 -1.52
C GLY A 64 11.67 -1.11 -0.69
N VAL A 65 11.57 0.10 -1.26
CA VAL A 65 10.91 1.25 -0.64
C VAL A 65 9.47 1.28 -1.13
N THR A 66 8.51 1.25 -0.21
CA THR A 66 7.09 1.39 -0.56
C THR A 66 6.85 2.76 -1.18
N THR A 67 6.00 2.81 -2.20
CA THR A 67 5.50 4.07 -2.74
C THR A 67 4.86 4.83 -1.58
N PRO A 68 5.39 6.02 -1.23
CA PRO A 68 4.73 6.88 -0.27
C PRO A 68 3.29 7.06 -0.73
N ILE A 69 2.33 6.96 0.19
CA ILE A 69 0.92 7.20 -0.14
C ILE A 69 0.88 8.51 -0.93
N GLN A 70 0.46 8.38 -2.19
CA GLN A 70 0.40 9.48 -3.10
C GLN A 70 -0.74 10.37 -2.60
N LEU A 71 -0.39 11.36 -1.76
CA LEU A 71 -1.30 12.34 -1.17
C LEU A 71 -1.71 13.38 -2.23
N GLU A 72 -2.11 12.92 -3.41
CA GLU A 72 -2.66 13.78 -4.44
C GLU A 72 -3.99 14.35 -3.92
N ASN A 73 -4.12 15.68 -3.98
CA ASN A 73 -5.27 16.47 -3.50
C ASN A 73 -5.35 16.67 -1.98
N LEU A 74 -4.22 16.81 -1.28
CA LEU A 74 -4.28 17.45 0.05
C LEU A 74 -4.96 18.80 -0.08
N SER A 75 -5.96 19.03 0.76
CA SER A 75 -6.48 20.37 0.98
C SER A 75 -5.36 21.26 1.51
N HIS A 76 -5.50 22.57 1.32
CA HIS A 76 -4.53 23.54 1.84
C HIS A 76 -4.33 23.42 3.36
N ILE A 77 -5.35 22.97 4.10
CA ILE A 77 -5.27 22.73 5.53
C ILE A 77 -4.35 21.54 5.82
N GLU A 78 -4.52 20.42 5.10
CA GLU A 78 -3.68 19.23 5.27
C GLU A 78 -2.22 19.51 4.90
N GLU A 79 -1.97 20.29 3.83
CA GLU A 79 -0.64 20.74 3.47
C GLU A 79 0.01 21.56 4.59
N LYS A 80 -0.74 22.55 5.13
CA LYS A 80 -0.25 23.40 6.20
C LYS A 80 0.05 22.60 7.46
N VAL A 81 -0.84 21.67 7.84
CA VAL A 81 -0.64 20.80 9.01
C VAL A 81 0.64 19.97 8.86
N LEU A 82 0.89 19.41 7.67
CA LEU A 82 2.11 18.64 7.41
C LEU A 82 3.37 19.52 7.45
N GLY A 83 3.30 20.74 6.91
CA GLY A 83 4.39 21.72 6.97
C GLY A 83 4.74 22.08 8.41
N ASP A 84 3.73 22.49 9.18
CA ASP A 84 3.89 22.84 10.60
C ASP A 84 4.43 21.65 11.40
N TYR A 85 3.88 20.45 11.17
CA TYR A 85 4.30 19.22 11.83
C TYR A 85 5.79 18.92 11.62
N ARG A 86 6.30 19.04 10.39
CA ARG A 86 7.70 18.78 10.06
C ARG A 86 8.67 19.82 10.62
N ALA A 87 8.18 21.03 10.92
CA ALA A 87 8.98 22.10 11.52
C ALA A 87 9.08 22.02 13.04
N MET A 88 8.27 21.17 13.69
CA MET A 88 8.27 20.98 15.15
C MET A 88 9.41 20.09 15.63
N PHE A 89 9.76 20.23 16.90
CA PHE A 89 10.69 19.33 17.60
C PHE A 89 10.11 17.90 17.71
N GLU A 90 10.99 16.92 17.89
CA GLU A 90 10.61 15.49 17.94
C GLU A 90 9.62 15.20 19.08
N GLU A 91 9.74 15.87 20.21
CA GLU A 91 8.83 15.71 21.36
C GLU A 91 7.40 16.15 20.99
N ASP A 92 7.27 17.29 20.33
CA ASP A 92 5.98 17.83 19.87
C ASP A 92 5.38 16.96 18.76
N GLN A 93 6.22 16.52 17.83
CA GLN A 93 5.83 15.58 16.79
C GLN A 93 5.30 14.25 17.37
N ALA A 94 5.93 13.74 18.43
CA ALA A 94 5.51 12.52 19.11
C ALA A 94 4.17 12.72 19.84
N ALA A 95 3.96 13.87 20.47
CA ALA A 95 2.69 14.21 21.11
C ALA A 95 1.55 14.27 20.09
N ILE A 96 1.76 14.94 18.95
CA ILE A 96 0.77 15.00 17.86
C ILE A 96 0.46 13.60 17.32
N ARG A 97 1.45 12.73 17.09
CA ARG A 97 1.20 11.35 16.62
C ARG A 97 0.25 10.60 17.57
N ARG A 98 0.51 10.67 18.88
CA ARG A 98 -0.34 10.02 19.89
C ARG A 98 -1.76 10.55 19.85
N LEU A 99 -1.92 11.88 19.85
CA LEU A 99 -3.23 12.53 19.80
C LEU A 99 -4.02 12.16 18.54
N THR A 100 -3.39 12.26 17.37
CA THR A 100 -4.01 11.93 16.08
C THR A 100 -4.47 10.46 16.05
N SER A 101 -3.63 9.53 16.52
CA SER A 101 -4.02 8.11 16.61
C SER A 101 -5.20 7.89 17.55
N SER A 102 -5.16 8.45 18.76
CA SER A 102 -6.25 8.29 19.74
C SER A 102 -7.58 8.89 19.24
N LEU A 103 -7.54 10.05 18.58
CA LEU A 103 -8.73 10.69 18.01
C LEU A 103 -9.30 9.91 16.82
N ALA A 104 -8.42 9.34 15.97
CA ALA A 104 -8.84 8.50 14.85
C ALA A 104 -9.53 7.22 15.34
N GLU A 105 -8.96 6.54 16.33
CA GLU A 105 -9.55 5.37 16.98
C GLU A 105 -10.91 5.69 17.62
N HIS A 106 -11.01 6.81 18.35
CA HIS A 106 -12.27 7.24 18.95
C HIS A 106 -13.34 7.52 17.89
N SER A 107 -12.98 8.23 16.82
CA SER A 107 -13.90 8.57 15.73
C SER A 107 -14.40 7.33 14.99
N ALA A 108 -13.53 6.35 14.75
CA ALA A 108 -13.89 5.07 14.16
C ALA A 108 -14.86 4.27 15.06
N ALA A 109 -14.60 4.25 16.38
CA ALA A 109 -15.45 3.57 17.36
C ALA A 109 -16.85 4.20 17.48
N GLN A 110 -16.95 5.53 17.41
CA GLN A 110 -18.23 6.23 17.40
C GLN A 110 -19.02 5.96 16.12
N ASN A 111 -18.37 6.03 14.94
CA ASN A 111 -19.02 5.76 13.66
C ASN A 111 -19.49 4.30 13.50
N GLY A 112 -18.82 3.34 14.15
CA GLY A 112 -19.26 1.94 14.20
C GLY A 112 -20.51 1.70 15.06
N LYS A 113 -20.70 2.48 16.13
CA LYS A 113 -21.87 2.38 17.02
C LYS A 113 -23.14 2.97 16.40
N THR A 114 -23.03 4.02 15.59
CA THR A 114 -24.19 4.65 14.94
C THR A 114 -24.84 3.77 13.86
N LYS A 115 -24.10 2.84 13.25
CA LYS A 115 -24.63 1.94 12.19
C LYS A 115 -25.37 0.69 12.69
N SER A 116 -25.43 0.44 14.00
CA SER A 116 -25.89 -0.84 14.56
C SER A 116 -27.22 -0.78 15.33
N GLN A 117 -28.08 0.22 15.07
CA GLN A 117 -29.43 0.25 15.61
C GLN A 117 -30.43 -0.29 14.56
N PRO A 118 -30.99 -1.50 14.71
CA PRO A 118 -32.05 -1.98 13.84
C PRO A 118 -33.32 -1.18 14.14
N GLN A 119 -33.95 -0.65 13.10
CA GLN A 119 -35.33 -0.18 13.17
C GLN A 119 -36.22 -1.42 13.27
N ASP A 120 -36.72 -1.70 14.47
CA ASP A 120 -37.84 -2.62 14.65
C ASP A 120 -39.09 -2.03 13.99
N SER A 121 -39.70 -2.79 13.08
CA SER A 121 -41.08 -2.65 12.60
C SER A 121 -41.60 -4.02 12.21
#